data_AF-A0ABD0P643-F1
#
_entry.id   AF-A0ABD0P643-F1
#
_cell.length_a   1.000
_cell.length_b   1.000
_cell.length_c   1.000
_cell.angle_alpha   90.00
_cell.angle_beta   90.00
_cell.angle_gamma   90.00
#
_symmetry.space_group_name_H-M   'P 1'
#
loop_
_entity.id
_entity.type
_entity.pdbx_description
1 polymer ?
#
loop_
_entity_poly.entity_id
_entity_poly.type
_entity_poly.pdbx_seq_one_letter_code
_entity_poly.pdbx_strand_id
1 'polypeptide(L)' 'HLTPLPLYVCPVYWAYDYALRVYPVPDVIVFADKYDPFNVCNTDCLCVNP' A
#
# COMPACT_ATOMS: atom_id res chain seq x y z
N HIS A 1 -2.31 -6.11 -0.28
CA HIS A 1 -2.99 -5.37 -1.37
C HIS A 1 -3.07 -3.92 -0.93
N LEU A 2 -2.71 -2.96 -1.78
CA LEU A 2 -2.56 -1.55 -1.40
C LEU A 2 -3.90 -0.88 -1.08
N THR A 3 -5.00 -1.35 -1.68
CA THR A 3 -6.34 -0.75 -1.54
C THR A 3 -7.36 -1.81 -1.07
N PRO A 4 -7.27 -2.34 0.17
CA PRO A 4 -8.17 -3.37 0.68
C PRO A 4 -9.55 -2.79 1.05
N LEU A 5 -10.18 -2.10 0.10
CA LEU A 5 -11.41 -1.36 0.26
C LEU A 5 -12.40 -1.78 -0.84
N PRO A 6 -13.72 -1.62 -0.63
CA PRO A 6 -14.69 -1.83 -1.69
C PRO A 6 -14.47 -0.88 -2.88
N LEU A 7 -14.83 -1.34 -4.09
CA LEU A 7 -14.65 -0.57 -5.33
C LEU A 7 -15.37 0.78 -5.36
N TYR A 8 -16.43 0.95 -4.57
CA TYR A 8 -17.15 2.23 -4.46
C TYR A 8 -16.40 3.26 -3.60
N VAL A 9 -15.43 2.84 -2.78
CA VAL A 9 -14.55 3.72 -2.00
C VAL A 9 -13.24 3.98 -2.74
N CYS A 10 -12.67 2.92 -3.33
CA CYS A 10 -11.44 2.99 -4.11
C CYS A 10 -11.66 2.31 -5.48
N PRO A 11 -12.05 3.07 -6.51
CA PRO A 11 -12.24 2.53 -7.85
C PRO A 11 -10.92 2.03 -8.44
N VAL A 12 -10.89 0.76 -8.84
CA VAL A 12 -9.73 0.12 -9.50
C VAL A 12 -10.18 -0.44 -10.84
N TYR A 13 -9.34 -0.30 -11.86
CA TYR A 13 -9.58 -0.95 -13.15
C TYR A 13 -9.39 -2.47 -13.01
N TRP A 14 -10.45 -3.25 -13.26
CA TRP A 14 -10.46 -4.67 -12.93
C TRP A 14 -9.32 -5.47 -13.56
N ALA A 15 -8.95 -5.17 -14.81
CA ALA A 15 -7.86 -5.90 -15.46
C ALA A 15 -6.48 -5.60 -14.84
N TYR A 16 -6.34 -4.53 -14.06
CA TYR A 16 -5.08 -4.08 -13.45
C TYR A 16 -5.08 -4.21 -11.92
N ASP A 17 -6.03 -4.92 -11.32
CA ASP A 17 -6.05 -5.17 -9.87
C ASP A 17 -4.76 -5.81 -9.34
N TYR A 18 -4.13 -6.65 -10.17
CA TYR A 18 -2.88 -7.32 -9.85
C TYR A 18 -1.71 -6.34 -9.59
N ALA A 19 -1.75 -5.13 -10.16
CA ALA A 19 -0.71 -4.12 -9.98
C ALA A 19 -0.70 -3.53 -8.56
N LEU A 20 -1.79 -3.66 -7.82
CA LEU A 20 -1.92 -3.17 -6.44
C LEU A 20 -1.61 -4.25 -5.39
N ARG A 21 -1.00 -5.37 -5.79
CA ARG A 21 -0.59 -6.43 -4.87
C ARG A 21 0.69 -6.05 -4.14
N VAL A 22 0.72 -6.39 -2.85
CA VAL A 22 1.90 -6.23 -1.96
C VAL A 22 2.46 -7.62 -1.61
N TYR A 23 2.16 -8.61 -2.45
CA TYR A 23 2.66 -9.96 -2.31
C TYR A 23 3.36 -10.34 -3.61
N PRO A 24 4.65 -10.72 -3.57
CA PRO A 24 5.52 -10.83 -2.38
C PRO A 24 5.74 -9.47 -1.67
N VAL A 25 6.06 -9.53 -0.37
CA VAL A 25 6.29 -8.33 0.45
C VAL A 25 7.61 -7.68 0.01
N PRO A 26 7.63 -6.37 -0.30
CA PRO A 26 8.85 -5.65 -0.67
C PRO A 26 9.69 -5.29 0.57
N ASP A 27 10.94 -4.88 0.37
CA ASP A 27 11.80 -4.41 1.46
C ASP A 27 11.36 -3.05 2.03
N VAL A 28 10.76 -2.19 1.18
CA VAL A 28 10.32 -0.84 1.55
C VAL A 28 8.99 -0.49 0.88
N ILE A 29 8.07 0.14 1.62
CA ILE A 29 6.82 0.73 1.14
C ILE A 29 6.78 2.21 1.53
N VAL A 30 6.56 3.08 0.55
CA VAL A 30 6.37 4.52 0.75
C VAL A 30 4.89 4.85 0.54
N PHE A 31 4.21 5.33 1.58
CA PHE A 31 2.77 5.62 1.53
C PHE A 31 2.45 7.02 0.99
N ALA A 32 3.27 8.04 1.30
CA ALA A 32 3.10 9.42 0.83
C ALA A 32 1.65 9.95 0.94
N ASP A 33 1.04 9.75 2.10
CA ASP A 33 -0.32 10.19 2.43
C ASP A 33 -0.28 11.48 3.27
N LYS A 34 -1.41 12.16 3.41
CA LYS A 34 -1.61 13.41 4.15
C LYS A 34 -1.49 13.28 5.68
N TYR A 35 -1.41 12.06 6.20
CA TYR A 35 -1.31 11.81 7.64
C TYR A 35 0.08 12.18 8.17
N ASP A 36 0.23 12.24 9.49
CA ASP A 36 1.51 12.55 10.11
C ASP A 36 2.63 11.59 9.65
N PRO A 37 3.88 12.08 9.54
CA PRO A 37 4.99 11.24 9.13
C PRO A 37 5.22 10.07 10.08
N PHE A 38 5.50 8.90 9.54
CA PHE A 38 5.79 7.70 10.32
C PHE A 38 6.82 6.80 9.68
N ASN A 39 7.49 6.00 10.52
CA ASN A 39 8.38 4.93 10.09
C ASN A 39 8.10 3.70 10.96
N VAL A 40 7.67 2.60 10.33
CA VAL A 40 7.30 1.35 11.00
C VAL A 40 7.93 0.17 10.26
N CYS A 41 8.53 -0.77 10.98
CA CYS A 41 8.98 -2.03 10.40
C CYS A 41 7.94 -3.11 10.69
N ASN A 42 7.47 -3.80 9.65
CA ASN A 42 6.54 -4.92 9.79
C ASN A 42 6.92 -6.04 8.81
N THR A 43 7.06 -7.27 9.30
CA THR A 43 7.40 -8.44 8.48
C THR A 43 8.63 -8.20 7.59
N ASP A 44 9.68 -7.62 8.18
CA ASP A 44 10.93 -7.21 7.52
C ASP A 44 10.76 -6.19 6.37
N CYS A 45 9.60 -5.56 6.25
CA CYS A 45 9.33 -4.44 5.35
C CYS A 45 9.35 -3.12 6.12
N LEU A 46 10.10 -2.14 5.60
CA LEU A 46 10.12 -0.77 6.11
C LEU A 46 8.97 0.02 5.48
N CYS A 47 7.98 0.39 6.28
CA CYS A 47 6.84 1.20 5.91
C CYS A 47 7.06 2.65 6.32
N VAL A 48 7.09 3.57 5.35
CA VAL A 48 7.36 4.99 5.61
C VAL A 48 6.27 5.90 5.05
N ASN A 49 5.98 6.98 5.78
CA ASN A 49 5.19 8.11 5.31
C ASN A 49 6.00 9.38 5.53
N PRO A 50 6.44 10.07 4.46
CA PRO A 50 7.22 11.31 4.57
C PRO A 50 6.40 12.51 5.07
#